data_AF-A0A2S0VX17-F1
#
_entry.id   AF-A0A2S0VX17-F1
#
_cell.length_a   1.000
_cell.length_b   1.000
_cell.length_c   1.000
_cell.angle_alpha   90.00
_cell.angle_beta   90.00
_cell.angle_gamma   90.00
#
_symmetry.space_group_name_H-M   'P 1'
#
loop_
_entity.id
_entity.type
_entity.pdbx_description
1 polymer ?
#
loop_
_entity_poly.entity_id
_entity_poly.type
_entity_poly.pdbx_seq_one_letter_code
_entity_poly.pdbx_strand_id
1 'polypeptide(L)'
;MMSNCCSSKAKTELEPELKITSVAPNTDSQGTPFTPKRAHKHEHKHAHKEAVATPSCCHAATQTTTCQQPKPSGLEQSDHQAAGCCAPTQRRLDYVLWLSILACLGLYLTALVSSETTHSSWQHAAFGVYELVNTMWWSVLLAILFVGLLSQIPQQFVTAILGQGGTKRGLLRATAAGVLMDLCNHGILMVGMKLYQKGASLGQIMAFLIASPWNSISLTLILIALMGWQWTLAFVLLSALLALSTGWLFDRFEQNGTLPKNPYQHALAADFKFWPAAKASLRATQFNQAWWQNTLQQGVKGSVIVIKWLLIGILMAVAIRTFVSLDNFQDWFGPTLIGLSLTLVAATIIEVCSEGSAPIAGDLMTRAQAPGNSFAFLMAGVATDYTEVMVIKQTLGSWKVALFLPLLTLPQVLVIAYALNVTF
;
A
#
# COMPACT_ATOMS: atom_id res chain seq x y z
N MET A 1 26.16 45.15 12.01
CA MET A 1 26.26 44.72 13.41
C MET A 1 26.53 43.23 13.44
N MET A 2 27.60 42.85 14.11
CA MET A 2 28.31 41.56 14.05
C MET A 2 27.75 40.52 15.04
N SER A 3 27.84 39.24 14.68
CA SER A 3 28.42 38.11 15.46
C SER A 3 28.02 36.79 14.76
N ASN A 4 28.89 36.20 13.92
CA ASN A 4 29.94 35.19 14.20
C ASN A 4 29.48 34.06 15.16
N CYS A 5 29.22 32.84 14.70
CA CYS A 5 30.11 31.78 14.19
C CYS A 5 30.76 30.93 15.32
N CYS A 6 30.47 29.62 15.34
CA CYS A 6 31.48 28.59 15.63
C CYS A 6 31.05 27.20 15.13
N SER A 7 31.84 26.71 14.18
CA SER A 7 31.98 25.34 13.73
C SER A 7 33.19 24.73 14.45
N SER A 8 33.13 23.45 14.84
CA SER A 8 34.33 22.62 15.00
C SER A 8 34.01 21.14 14.84
N LYS A 9 34.76 20.50 13.93
CA LYS A 9 34.92 19.04 13.77
C LYS A 9 36.04 18.56 14.71
N ALA A 10 35.92 17.36 15.27
CA ALA A 10 36.76 16.19 14.93
C ALA A 10 36.88 15.12 16.05
N LYS A 11 36.85 13.85 15.60
CA LYS A 11 37.38 12.59 16.20
C LYS A 11 36.65 12.08 17.47
N THR A 12 36.40 10.78 17.68
CA THR A 12 37.18 9.56 17.36
C THR A 12 36.25 8.33 17.37
N GLU A 13 36.64 7.30 16.61
CA GLU A 13 36.12 5.92 16.57
C GLU A 13 35.88 5.28 17.94
N LEU A 14 34.85 4.42 18.04
CA LEU A 14 34.88 3.16 18.81
C LEU A 14 33.61 2.34 18.51
N GLU A 15 33.76 1.31 17.68
CA GLU A 15 32.92 0.11 17.68
C GLU A 15 33.06 -0.63 19.02
N PRO A 16 32.07 -1.46 19.39
CA PRO A 16 32.38 -2.68 20.11
C PRO A 16 31.94 -3.90 19.29
N GLU A 17 32.95 -4.68 18.89
CA GLU A 17 32.83 -6.06 18.47
C GLU A 17 32.08 -6.92 19.52
N LEU A 18 31.14 -7.72 19.03
CA LEU A 18 30.45 -8.76 19.78
C LEU A 18 31.31 -10.04 19.73
N LYS A 19 32.08 -10.30 20.79
CA LYS A 19 32.89 -11.52 20.91
C LYS A 19 32.05 -12.69 21.44
N ILE A 20 32.02 -13.76 20.63
CA ILE A 20 31.42 -15.07 20.90
C ILE A 20 32.38 -15.90 21.75
N THR A 21 31.88 -16.55 22.81
CA THR A 21 32.45 -17.76 23.48
C THR A 21 31.33 -18.41 24.28
N SER A 22 30.72 -19.52 23.81
CA SER A 22 31.12 -20.95 23.92
C SER A 22 30.64 -21.67 25.21
N VAL A 23 29.49 -22.33 25.08
CA VAL A 23 29.17 -23.75 25.40
C VAL A 23 29.81 -24.44 26.65
N ALA A 24 28.92 -24.72 27.63
CA ALA A 24 28.66 -25.97 28.40
C ALA A 24 29.69 -26.52 29.43
N PRO A 25 29.32 -27.58 30.21
CA PRO A 25 28.17 -27.74 31.12
C PRO A 25 28.64 -28.20 32.53
N ASN A 26 27.76 -28.22 33.54
CA ASN A 26 27.91 -29.22 34.60
C ASN A 26 26.59 -29.55 35.31
N THR A 27 26.48 -30.84 35.57
CA THR A 27 25.40 -31.64 36.15
C THR A 27 25.30 -31.48 37.67
N ASP A 28 24.11 -31.81 38.20
CA ASP A 28 23.83 -32.59 39.42
C ASP A 28 22.60 -32.01 40.12
N SER A 29 21.43 -32.66 40.07
CA SER A 29 20.97 -33.89 40.75
C SER A 29 20.04 -33.57 41.94
N GLN A 30 18.92 -34.33 42.00
CA GLN A 30 17.99 -34.50 43.13
C GLN A 30 17.06 -33.31 43.46
N GLY A 31 15.79 -33.44 43.81
CA GLY A 31 14.89 -34.56 44.11
C GLY A 31 13.61 -33.95 44.71
N THR A 32 12.45 -34.41 44.25
CA THR A 32 11.05 -34.03 44.57
C THR A 32 10.65 -34.13 46.06
N PRO A 33 9.36 -33.97 46.47
CA PRO A 33 8.30 -32.98 46.18
C PRO A 33 7.67 -32.45 47.51
N PHE A 34 6.70 -31.52 47.53
CA PHE A 34 5.55 -31.51 48.47
C PHE A 34 4.62 -30.31 48.22
N THR A 35 3.36 -30.60 47.90
CA THR A 35 2.16 -29.78 48.18
C THR A 35 1.30 -30.58 49.18
N PRO A 36 0.10 -30.19 49.65
CA PRO A 36 -0.63 -28.90 49.67
C PRO A 36 -1.17 -28.55 51.09
N LYS A 37 -1.82 -27.39 51.30
CA LYS A 37 -3.17 -27.25 51.92
C LYS A 37 -3.60 -25.81 52.28
N ARG A 38 -4.82 -25.49 51.81
CA ARG A 38 -6.00 -24.85 52.46
C ARG A 38 -5.89 -23.51 53.23
N ALA A 39 -6.61 -22.54 52.66
CA ALA A 39 -7.81 -21.86 53.19
C ALA A 39 -7.78 -21.27 54.61
N HIS A 40 -8.05 -19.96 54.72
CA HIS A 40 -9.07 -19.46 55.65
C HIS A 40 -9.67 -18.13 55.16
N LYS A 41 -11.00 -18.10 55.25
CA LYS A 41 -11.98 -17.03 55.00
C LYS A 41 -12.07 -16.15 56.25
N HIS A 42 -12.10 -14.83 56.12
CA HIS A 42 -12.84 -13.97 57.05
C HIS A 42 -13.32 -12.70 56.36
N GLU A 43 -14.52 -12.32 56.77
CA GLU A 43 -15.51 -11.46 56.15
C GLU A 43 -15.68 -10.26 57.08
N HIS A 44 -15.67 -9.02 56.57
CA HIS A 44 -16.29 -7.88 57.26
C HIS A 44 -16.83 -6.86 56.25
N LYS A 45 -18.15 -6.70 56.28
CA LYS A 45 -18.95 -5.65 55.64
C LYS A 45 -18.73 -4.31 56.35
N HIS A 46 -18.69 -3.21 55.61
CA HIS A 46 -19.40 -1.98 55.96
C HIS A 46 -19.74 -1.19 54.69
N ALA A 47 -21.00 -0.79 54.59
CA ALA A 47 -21.58 0.03 53.53
C ALA A 47 -21.71 1.47 54.02
N HIS A 48 -21.44 2.46 53.16
CA HIS A 48 -22.06 3.79 53.23
C HIS A 48 -22.11 4.43 51.83
N LYS A 49 -23.23 5.11 51.59
CA LYS A 49 -23.74 5.69 50.33
C LYS A 49 -23.07 7.02 49.92
N GLU A 50 -23.05 7.22 48.60
CA GLU A 50 -23.29 8.43 47.78
C GLU A 50 -22.71 9.80 48.19
N ALA A 51 -21.93 10.41 47.28
CA ALA A 51 -22.17 11.75 46.76
C ALA A 51 -21.31 12.04 45.51
N VAL A 52 -21.96 12.49 44.44
CA VAL A 52 -21.38 13.03 43.20
C VAL A 52 -21.02 14.50 43.41
N ALA A 53 -19.79 14.92 43.06
CA ALA A 53 -19.47 16.32 42.74
C ALA A 53 -18.12 16.44 42.02
N THR A 54 -18.17 16.76 40.72
CA THR A 54 -17.07 17.40 39.97
C THR A 54 -16.85 18.83 40.45
N PRO A 55 -15.62 19.36 40.38
CA PRO A 55 -15.49 20.75 39.96
C PRO A 55 -14.41 21.01 38.91
N SER A 56 -14.84 21.86 37.98
CA SER A 56 -14.10 22.74 37.08
C SER A 56 -12.95 23.50 37.77
N CYS A 57 -11.80 23.61 37.10
CA CYS A 57 -10.73 24.53 37.47
C CYS A 57 -10.42 25.48 36.32
N CYS A 58 -11.02 26.68 36.38
CA CYS A 58 -10.51 27.89 35.77
C CYS A 58 -10.57 28.99 36.85
N HIS A 59 -9.44 29.27 37.52
CA HIS A 59 -8.98 30.64 37.80
C HIS A 59 -7.73 30.70 38.69
N ALA A 60 -6.83 31.58 38.22
CA ALA A 60 -6.03 32.55 38.97
C ALA A 60 -4.70 32.15 39.63
N ALA A 61 -3.68 32.83 39.09
CA ALA A 61 -2.72 33.69 39.79
C ALA A 61 -1.48 33.05 40.47
N THR A 62 -0.37 33.16 39.73
CA THR A 62 0.93 33.73 40.11
C THR A 62 1.23 33.89 41.61
N GLN A 63 2.24 33.17 42.09
CA GLN A 63 3.31 33.71 42.95
C GLN A 63 4.51 32.76 43.03
N THR A 64 5.68 33.33 42.72
CA THR A 64 7.04 32.82 42.89
C THR A 64 7.46 32.78 44.36
N THR A 65 8.02 31.67 44.88
CA THR A 65 9.24 31.69 45.73
C THR A 65 9.91 30.31 45.82
N THR A 66 11.23 30.36 45.72
CA THR A 66 12.29 29.35 45.86
C THR A 66 12.40 28.65 47.22
N CYS A 67 12.69 27.34 47.24
CA CYS A 67 13.99 26.75 47.68
C CYS A 67 13.88 25.30 48.26
N GLN A 68 14.82 24.47 47.80
CA GLN A 68 15.59 23.45 48.56
C GLN A 68 14.95 22.10 48.91
N GLN A 69 15.49 21.06 48.26
CA GLN A 69 15.48 19.65 48.68
C GLN A 69 16.45 19.41 49.87
N PRO A 70 16.31 18.26 50.55
CA PRO A 70 17.18 17.13 50.22
C PRO A 70 16.49 15.74 50.16
N LYS A 71 16.94 14.89 49.23
CA LYS A 71 16.75 13.41 49.11
C LYS A 71 17.64 12.71 50.16
N PRO A 72 17.37 11.47 50.65
CA PRO A 72 17.43 10.22 49.87
C PRO A 72 16.28 9.26 50.27
N SER A 73 15.93 8.11 49.68
CA SER A 73 16.45 7.18 48.66
C SER A 73 15.30 6.18 48.42
N GLY A 74 15.01 5.81 47.17
CA GLY A 74 14.06 4.73 46.86
C GLY A 74 13.61 4.72 45.39
N LEU A 75 13.87 3.60 44.70
CA LEU A 75 13.16 3.03 43.55
C LEU A 75 12.49 4.03 42.55
N GLU A 76 13.17 4.34 41.44
CA GLU A 76 12.54 5.00 40.30
C GLU A 76 12.12 3.96 39.24
N GLN A 77 10.83 3.62 39.28
CA GLN A 77 10.03 3.29 38.10
C GLN A 77 10.02 4.53 37.20
N SER A 78 10.41 4.39 35.93
CA SER A 78 10.33 5.49 34.96
C SER A 78 8.89 5.66 34.50
N ASP A 79 8.28 6.70 35.07
CA ASP A 79 6.93 7.19 34.88
C ASP A 79 6.59 7.58 33.45
N HIS A 80 5.30 7.44 33.17
CA HIS A 80 4.58 8.04 32.08
C HIS A 80 4.79 9.57 32.05
N GLN A 81 5.44 10.05 31.00
CA GLN A 81 5.47 11.47 30.67
C GLN A 81 4.07 11.89 30.15
N ALA A 82 3.24 12.38 31.06
CA ALA A 82 2.10 13.22 30.74
C ALA A 82 2.62 14.61 30.32
N ALA A 83 2.69 14.84 29.01
CA ALA A 83 2.58 16.16 28.39
C ALA A 83 1.43 16.03 27.37
N GLY A 84 0.30 16.72 27.49
CA GLY A 84 0.20 18.14 27.73
C GLY A 84 -0.23 18.80 26.41
N CYS A 85 -1.56 18.85 26.22
CA CYS A 85 -2.31 19.78 25.38
C CYS A 85 -2.05 19.82 23.87
N CYS A 86 -3.15 19.65 23.11
CA CYS A 86 -3.32 19.91 21.69
C CYS A 86 -2.42 21.02 21.15
N ALA A 87 -1.25 20.66 20.62
CA ALA A 87 -0.60 21.50 19.63
C ALA A 87 -1.54 21.50 18.41
N PRO A 88 -1.99 22.66 17.90
CA PRO A 88 -2.67 22.69 16.62
C PRO A 88 -1.66 22.12 15.63
N THR A 89 -1.91 20.92 15.13
CA THR A 89 -1.14 20.37 14.03
C THR A 89 -1.39 21.35 12.88
N GLN A 90 -0.45 22.27 12.65
CA GLN A 90 -0.51 23.19 11.51
C GLN A 90 -0.76 22.30 10.30
N ARG A 91 -1.96 22.40 9.71
CA ARG A 91 -2.28 21.74 8.45
C ARG A 91 -1.34 22.33 7.41
N ARG A 92 -0.16 21.72 7.24
CA ARG A 92 0.72 22.02 6.11
C ARG A 92 -0.09 21.63 4.89
N LEU A 93 -0.54 22.63 4.13
CA LEU A 93 -1.18 22.42 2.85
C LEU A 93 -0.23 21.57 2.01
N ASP A 94 -0.74 20.46 1.48
CA ASP A 94 0.07 19.59 0.62
C ASP A 94 0.24 20.28 -0.73
N TYR A 95 1.24 21.15 -0.83
CA TYR A 95 1.50 21.98 -2.00
C TYR A 95 1.65 21.14 -3.28
N VAL A 96 2.20 19.93 -3.15
CA VAL A 96 2.37 19.01 -4.28
C VAL A 96 1.00 18.58 -4.83
N LEU A 97 0.07 18.22 -3.95
CA LEU A 97 -1.28 17.85 -4.37
C LEU A 97 -1.98 19.03 -5.06
N TRP A 98 -1.98 20.21 -4.44
CA TRP A 98 -2.63 21.38 -5.03
C TRP A 98 -2.02 21.82 -6.35
N LEU A 99 -0.68 21.79 -6.46
CA LEU A 99 0.02 22.08 -7.71
C LEU A 99 -0.34 21.08 -8.81
N SER A 100 -0.37 19.79 -8.49
CA SER A 100 -0.74 18.74 -9.46
C SER A 100 -2.20 18.88 -9.91
N ILE A 101 -3.12 19.21 -9.00
CA ILE A 101 -4.53 19.49 -9.34
C ILE A 101 -4.62 20.69 -10.28
N LEU A 102 -3.95 21.80 -9.97
CA LEU A 102 -3.98 23.00 -10.81
C LEU A 102 -3.36 22.76 -12.19
N ALA A 103 -2.26 22.01 -12.27
CA ALA A 103 -1.62 21.65 -13.53
C ALA A 103 -2.52 20.76 -14.39
N CYS A 104 -3.08 19.68 -13.82
CA CYS A 104 -4.02 18.80 -14.53
C CYS A 104 -5.27 19.57 -14.96
N LEU A 105 -5.83 20.40 -14.09
CA LEU A 105 -7.02 21.20 -14.40
C LEU A 105 -6.72 22.22 -15.51
N GLY A 106 -5.56 22.90 -15.46
CA GLY A 106 -5.14 23.83 -16.49
C GLY A 106 -5.02 23.16 -17.86
N LEU A 107 -4.33 22.02 -17.93
CA LEU A 107 -4.20 21.23 -19.16
C LEU A 107 -5.56 20.71 -19.67
N TYR A 108 -6.39 20.20 -18.76
CA TYR A 108 -7.75 19.74 -19.09
C TYR A 108 -8.61 20.87 -19.67
N LEU A 109 -8.60 22.06 -19.06
CA LEU A 109 -9.32 23.23 -19.57
C LEU A 109 -8.77 23.70 -20.91
N THR A 110 -7.45 23.66 -21.12
CA THR A 110 -6.87 24.00 -22.42
C THR A 110 -7.28 23.02 -23.52
N ALA A 111 -7.47 21.74 -23.21
CA ALA A 111 -7.98 20.74 -24.16
C ALA A 111 -9.44 21.00 -24.56
N LEU A 112 -10.27 21.51 -23.63
CA LEU A 112 -11.67 21.85 -23.92
C LEU A 112 -11.84 23.10 -24.79
N VAL A 113 -10.91 24.05 -24.68
CA VAL A 113 -10.99 25.34 -25.39
C VAL A 113 -10.26 25.31 -26.74
N SER A 114 -9.22 24.50 -26.87
CA SER A 114 -8.42 24.43 -28.10
C SER A 114 -9.06 23.45 -29.10
N SER A 115 -9.52 23.93 -30.25
CA SER A 115 -9.83 23.07 -31.40
C SER A 115 -8.54 22.46 -31.98
N GLU A 116 -8.58 21.21 -32.48
CA GLU A 116 -7.44 20.36 -32.92
C GLU A 116 -6.43 20.95 -33.93
N THR A 117 -6.58 22.20 -34.36
CA THR A 117 -5.92 22.77 -35.54
C THR A 117 -4.54 23.40 -35.30
N THR A 118 -3.84 23.09 -34.20
CA THR A 118 -2.50 23.63 -33.94
C THR A 118 -1.50 22.54 -33.47
N HIS A 119 -0.29 22.52 -34.01
CA HIS A 119 0.71 21.46 -33.77
C HIS A 119 1.65 21.73 -32.57
N SER A 120 1.17 22.38 -31.51
CA SER A 120 2.02 22.68 -30.36
C SER A 120 2.12 21.49 -29.41
N SER A 121 3.32 21.17 -28.91
CA SER A 121 3.54 20.14 -27.86
C SER A 121 2.63 20.34 -26.64
N TRP A 122 2.26 21.58 -26.33
CA TRP A 122 1.33 21.89 -25.25
C TRP A 122 -0.07 21.32 -25.47
N GLN A 123 -0.54 21.28 -26.72
CA GLN A 123 -1.87 20.75 -27.06
C GLN A 123 -1.90 19.22 -27.06
N HIS A 124 -0.82 18.57 -27.49
CA HIS A 124 -0.64 17.13 -27.29
C HIS A 124 -0.68 16.76 -25.81
N ALA A 125 0.00 17.54 -24.96
CA ALA A 125 -0.04 17.33 -23.52
C ALA A 125 -1.46 17.56 -22.95
N ALA A 126 -2.13 18.63 -23.35
CA ALA A 126 -3.49 18.94 -22.93
C ALA A 126 -4.48 17.80 -23.28
N PHE A 127 -4.43 17.30 -24.52
CA PHE A 127 -5.28 16.22 -24.97
C PHE A 127 -4.97 14.90 -24.24
N GLY A 128 -3.68 14.59 -24.02
CA GLY A 128 -3.27 13.42 -23.25
C GLY A 128 -3.80 13.43 -21.81
N VAL A 129 -3.78 14.59 -21.12
CA VAL A 129 -4.39 14.73 -19.80
C VAL A 129 -5.90 14.54 -19.87
N TYR A 130 -6.56 15.15 -20.86
CA TYR A 130 -8.01 15.02 -21.05
C TYR A 130 -8.43 13.56 -21.23
N GLU A 131 -7.73 12.81 -22.07
CA GLU A 131 -7.99 11.39 -22.34
C GLU A 131 -7.78 10.54 -21.07
N LEU A 132 -6.65 10.70 -20.38
CA LEU A 132 -6.34 9.93 -19.17
C LEU A 132 -7.34 10.23 -18.04
N VAL A 133 -7.66 11.51 -17.79
CA VAL A 133 -8.61 11.90 -16.74
C VAL A 133 -10.00 11.34 -17.03
N ASN A 134 -10.49 11.44 -18.27
CA ASN A 134 -11.81 10.93 -18.66
C ASN A 134 -11.90 9.40 -18.66
N THR A 135 -10.79 8.70 -18.83
CA THR A 135 -10.74 7.25 -18.72
C THR A 135 -10.72 6.82 -17.25
N MET A 136 -9.98 7.52 -16.39
CA MET A 136 -9.70 7.06 -15.02
C MET A 136 -10.73 7.50 -13.96
N TRP A 137 -11.45 8.62 -14.14
CA TRP A 137 -12.24 9.21 -13.06
C TRP A 137 -13.29 8.27 -12.44
N TRP A 138 -13.97 7.44 -13.25
CA TRP A 138 -14.93 6.45 -12.75
C TRP A 138 -14.29 5.42 -11.83
N SER A 139 -13.12 4.89 -12.22
CA SER A 139 -12.38 3.92 -11.43
C SER A 139 -11.90 4.50 -10.09
N VAL A 140 -11.46 5.77 -10.10
CA VAL A 140 -11.03 6.48 -8.89
C VAL A 140 -12.21 6.72 -7.95
N LEU A 141 -13.36 7.13 -8.47
CA LEU A 141 -14.59 7.30 -7.68
C LEU A 141 -15.04 5.97 -7.04
N LEU A 142 -15.02 4.89 -7.82
CA LEU A 142 -15.40 3.57 -7.34
C LEU A 142 -14.43 3.09 -6.24
N ALA A 143 -13.11 3.33 -6.41
CA ALA A 143 -12.12 3.00 -5.40
C ALA A 143 -12.29 3.82 -4.11
N ILE A 144 -12.57 5.13 -4.21
CA ILE A 144 -12.87 5.98 -3.04
C ILE A 144 -14.07 5.41 -2.26
N LEU A 145 -15.12 4.98 -2.98
CA LEU A 145 -16.28 4.35 -2.39
C LEU A 145 -15.90 3.03 -1.69
N PHE A 146 -15.13 2.16 -2.34
CA PHE A 146 -14.67 0.90 -1.74
C PHE A 146 -13.81 1.11 -0.51
N VAL A 147 -12.87 2.05 -0.52
CA VAL A 147 -12.06 2.41 0.65
C VAL A 147 -12.93 2.90 1.79
N GLY A 148 -13.95 3.71 1.50
CA GLY A 148 -14.94 4.17 2.47
C GLY A 148 -15.78 3.03 3.04
N LEU A 149 -16.20 2.06 2.23
CA LEU A 149 -16.92 0.88 2.72
C LEU A 149 -16.01 -0.01 3.57
N LEU A 150 -14.79 -0.27 3.11
CA LEU A 150 -13.79 -1.07 3.82
C LEU A 150 -13.40 -0.45 5.15
N SER A 151 -13.40 0.88 5.26
CA SER A 151 -13.07 1.55 6.51
C SER A 151 -14.10 1.26 7.61
N GLN A 152 -15.38 1.10 7.25
CA GLN A 152 -16.46 0.71 8.17
C GLN A 152 -16.43 -0.77 8.56
N ILE A 153 -15.78 -1.63 7.76
CA ILE A 153 -15.71 -3.06 8.02
C ILE A 153 -14.72 -3.33 9.17
N PRO A 154 -15.14 -4.01 10.26
CA PRO A 154 -14.25 -4.42 11.34
C PRO A 154 -13.10 -5.28 10.85
N GLN A 155 -11.93 -5.09 11.46
CA GLN A 155 -10.71 -5.78 11.06
C GLN A 155 -10.82 -7.31 11.10
N GLN A 156 -11.47 -7.83 12.15
CA GLN A 156 -11.76 -9.25 12.32
C GLN A 156 -12.48 -9.89 11.11
N PHE A 157 -13.34 -9.14 10.41
CA PHE A 157 -14.02 -9.67 9.23
C PHE A 157 -13.07 -9.79 8.04
N VAL A 158 -12.20 -8.81 7.84
CA VAL A 158 -11.16 -8.86 6.79
C VAL A 158 -10.26 -10.06 7.04
N THR A 159 -9.73 -10.23 8.26
CA THR A 159 -8.88 -11.37 8.62
C THR A 159 -9.62 -12.71 8.49
N ALA A 160 -10.91 -12.78 8.81
CA ALA A 160 -11.70 -14.01 8.68
C ALA A 160 -11.95 -14.40 7.21
N ILE A 161 -12.21 -13.42 6.34
CA ILE A 161 -12.44 -13.64 4.90
C ILE A 161 -11.12 -13.98 4.21
N LEU A 162 -10.12 -13.11 4.31
CA LEU A 162 -8.80 -13.31 3.69
C LEU A 162 -8.06 -14.49 4.32
N GLY A 163 -8.36 -14.87 5.56
CA GLY A 163 -7.62 -15.90 6.28
C GLY A 163 -6.30 -15.38 6.88
N GLN A 164 -5.66 -16.22 7.69
CA GLN A 164 -4.39 -15.90 8.32
C GLN A 164 -3.28 -15.68 7.27
N GLY A 165 -2.47 -14.64 7.46
CA GLY A 165 -1.29 -14.37 6.65
C GLY A 165 -0.29 -15.52 6.68
N GLY A 166 0.52 -15.68 5.63
CA GLY A 166 1.46 -16.80 5.53
C GLY A 166 0.83 -18.15 5.16
N THR A 167 -0.50 -18.21 4.99
CA THR A 167 -1.19 -19.46 4.62
C THR A 167 -1.50 -19.51 3.13
N LYS A 168 -1.33 -20.69 2.51
CA LYS A 168 -1.66 -20.91 1.09
C LYS A 168 -3.11 -20.57 0.76
N ARG A 169 -4.04 -20.89 1.66
CA ARG A 169 -5.47 -20.57 1.49
C ARG A 169 -5.72 -19.08 1.53
N GLY A 170 -5.05 -18.36 2.44
CA GLY A 170 -5.23 -16.92 2.53
C GLY A 170 -4.64 -16.16 1.35
N LEU A 171 -3.52 -16.64 0.84
CA LEU A 171 -2.91 -16.16 -0.38
C LEU A 171 -3.80 -16.37 -1.61
N LEU A 172 -4.34 -17.60 -1.80
CA LEU A 172 -5.29 -17.89 -2.89
C LEU A 172 -6.53 -17.01 -2.84
N ARG A 173 -7.07 -16.75 -1.64
CA ARG A 173 -8.23 -15.86 -1.48
C ARG A 173 -7.90 -14.41 -1.79
N ALA A 174 -6.71 -13.93 -1.42
CA ALA A 174 -6.27 -12.58 -1.75
C ALA A 174 -6.05 -12.40 -3.26
N THR A 175 -5.39 -13.35 -3.92
CA THR A 175 -5.27 -13.37 -5.39
C THR A 175 -6.63 -13.41 -6.06
N ALA A 176 -7.54 -14.30 -5.63
CA ALA A 176 -8.88 -14.37 -6.19
C ALA A 176 -9.66 -13.06 -6.00
N ALA A 177 -9.54 -12.41 -4.85
CA ALA A 177 -10.14 -11.10 -4.61
C ALA A 177 -9.55 -10.02 -5.53
N GLY A 178 -8.23 -10.07 -5.80
CA GLY A 178 -7.56 -9.16 -6.74
C GLY A 178 -8.06 -9.36 -8.16
N VAL A 179 -8.06 -10.60 -8.65
CA VAL A 179 -8.58 -10.96 -9.99
C VAL A 179 -10.03 -10.50 -10.14
N LEU A 180 -10.88 -10.70 -9.14
CA LEU A 180 -12.30 -10.34 -9.24
C LEU A 180 -12.57 -8.83 -9.06
N MET A 181 -11.60 -8.06 -8.58
CA MET A 181 -11.78 -6.62 -8.40
C MET A 181 -11.49 -5.88 -9.70
N ASP A 182 -12.56 -5.36 -10.28
CA ASP A 182 -12.54 -4.44 -11.41
C ASP A 182 -12.20 -3.02 -10.93
N LEU A 183 -10.92 -2.79 -10.64
CA LEU A 183 -10.35 -1.47 -10.39
C LEU A 183 -9.07 -1.31 -11.22
N CYS A 184 -8.79 -0.09 -11.69
CA CYS A 184 -7.51 0.24 -12.31
C CYS A 184 -6.34 0.10 -11.31
N ASN A 185 -5.08 0.17 -11.78
CA ASN A 185 -3.89 0.01 -10.91
C ASN A 185 -3.92 0.91 -9.66
N HIS A 186 -4.32 2.17 -9.84
CA HIS A 186 -4.44 3.12 -8.74
C HIS A 186 -5.61 2.83 -7.82
N GLY A 187 -6.71 2.30 -8.37
CA GLY A 187 -7.89 1.89 -7.62
C GLY A 187 -7.62 0.69 -6.71
N ILE A 188 -7.00 -0.34 -7.26
CA ILE A 188 -6.65 -1.54 -6.51
C ILE A 188 -5.61 -1.22 -5.43
N LEU A 189 -4.67 -0.33 -5.72
CA LEU A 189 -3.68 0.14 -4.76
C LEU A 189 -4.31 0.80 -3.53
N MET A 190 -5.29 1.69 -3.74
CA MET A 190 -6.04 2.31 -2.64
C MET A 190 -6.72 1.27 -1.73
N VAL A 191 -7.36 0.28 -2.34
CA VAL A 191 -8.03 -0.79 -1.60
C VAL A 191 -7.02 -1.70 -0.90
N GLY A 192 -5.93 -2.07 -1.57
CA GLY A 192 -4.87 -2.91 -1.01
C GLY A 192 -4.21 -2.26 0.20
N MET A 193 -3.91 -0.97 0.13
CA MET A 193 -3.39 -0.21 1.27
C MET A 193 -4.39 -0.18 2.44
N LYS A 194 -5.70 -0.12 2.16
CA LYS A 194 -6.72 -0.21 3.20
C LYS A 194 -6.82 -1.61 3.80
N LEU A 195 -6.70 -2.66 3.00
CA LEU A 195 -6.65 -4.05 3.46
C LEU A 195 -5.41 -4.32 4.33
N TYR A 196 -4.27 -3.70 4.00
CA TYR A 196 -3.06 -3.74 4.84
C TYR A 196 -3.32 -3.14 6.22
N GLN A 197 -3.93 -1.95 6.28
CA GLN A 197 -4.35 -1.32 7.55
C GLN A 197 -5.37 -2.17 8.32
N LYS A 198 -6.09 -3.06 7.64
CA LYS A 198 -7.02 -4.04 8.23
C LYS A 198 -6.35 -5.40 8.51
N GLY A 199 -5.02 -5.48 8.53
CA GLY A 199 -4.28 -6.65 9.01
C GLY A 199 -4.01 -7.74 7.97
N ALA A 200 -4.21 -7.48 6.67
CA ALA A 200 -3.71 -8.40 5.65
C ALA A 200 -2.16 -8.47 5.68
N SER A 201 -1.60 -9.66 5.47
CA SER A 201 -0.13 -9.85 5.38
C SER A 201 0.49 -9.18 4.15
N LEU A 202 1.80 -9.00 4.16
CA LEU A 202 2.49 -8.42 3.00
C LEU A 202 2.31 -9.29 1.76
N GLY A 203 2.42 -10.62 1.88
CA GLY A 203 2.21 -11.53 0.76
C GLY A 203 0.80 -11.49 0.20
N GLN A 204 -0.22 -11.42 1.07
CA GLN A 204 -1.62 -11.26 0.64
C GLN A 204 -1.83 -9.94 -0.13
N ILE A 205 -1.25 -8.83 0.33
CA ILE A 205 -1.39 -7.54 -0.33
C ILE A 205 -0.66 -7.52 -1.67
N MET A 206 0.59 -8.01 -1.74
CA MET A 206 1.32 -8.04 -3.00
C MET A 206 0.65 -8.96 -4.02
N ALA A 207 0.14 -10.12 -3.59
CA ALA A 207 -0.63 -10.99 -4.48
C ALA A 207 -1.94 -10.36 -4.95
N PHE A 208 -2.63 -9.62 -4.08
CA PHE A 208 -3.84 -8.88 -4.43
C PHE A 208 -3.58 -7.78 -5.47
N LEU A 209 -2.51 -6.99 -5.28
CA LEU A 209 -2.12 -5.91 -6.19
C LEU A 209 -1.69 -6.43 -7.56
N ILE A 210 -0.85 -7.47 -7.60
CA ILE A 210 -0.31 -8.03 -8.86
C ILE A 210 -1.40 -8.76 -9.67
N ALA A 211 -2.40 -9.36 -9.00
CA ALA A 211 -3.42 -10.17 -9.67
C ALA A 211 -4.54 -9.36 -10.34
N SER A 212 -4.78 -8.14 -9.90
CA SER A 212 -5.90 -7.28 -10.34
C SER A 212 -5.79 -6.62 -11.72
N PRO A 213 -4.62 -6.21 -12.25
CA PRO A 213 -4.57 -5.23 -13.34
C PRO A 213 -5.08 -5.72 -14.71
N TRP A 214 -5.57 -6.96 -14.83
CA TRP A 214 -5.81 -7.63 -16.12
C TRP A 214 -7.21 -8.24 -16.27
N ASN A 215 -8.05 -8.15 -15.24
CA ASN A 215 -9.37 -8.79 -15.22
C ASN A 215 -10.51 -7.80 -14.93
N SER A 216 -10.35 -6.53 -15.28
CA SER A 216 -11.52 -5.68 -15.49
C SER A 216 -12.28 -6.17 -16.72
N ILE A 217 -13.59 -6.10 -16.69
CA ILE A 217 -14.41 -6.55 -17.83
C ILE A 217 -14.04 -5.70 -19.05
N SER A 218 -13.85 -4.39 -18.85
CA SER A 218 -13.48 -3.44 -19.90
C SER A 218 -12.12 -3.75 -20.53
N LEU A 219 -11.06 -3.94 -19.72
CA LEU A 219 -9.73 -4.24 -20.23
C LEU A 219 -9.67 -5.62 -20.88
N THR A 220 -10.38 -6.59 -20.29
CA THR A 220 -10.48 -7.95 -20.85
C THR A 220 -11.09 -7.91 -22.25
N LEU A 221 -12.17 -7.14 -22.45
CA LEU A 221 -12.78 -6.95 -23.77
C LEU A 221 -11.83 -6.27 -24.76
N ILE A 222 -11.09 -5.24 -24.32
CA ILE A 222 -10.08 -4.57 -25.16
C ILE A 222 -8.97 -5.55 -25.55
N LEU A 223 -8.41 -6.30 -24.60
CA LEU A 223 -7.36 -7.29 -24.87
C LEU A 223 -7.86 -8.43 -25.77
N ILE A 224 -9.09 -8.91 -25.58
CA ILE A 224 -9.72 -9.90 -26.47
C ILE A 224 -9.82 -9.33 -27.89
N ALA A 225 -10.21 -8.07 -28.04
CA ALA A 225 -10.32 -7.42 -29.35
C ALA A 225 -8.95 -7.24 -30.03
N LEU A 226 -7.90 -6.96 -29.25
CA LEU A 226 -6.55 -6.69 -29.76
C LEU A 226 -5.73 -7.96 -30.04
N MET A 227 -5.76 -8.94 -29.14
CA MET A 227 -4.86 -10.10 -29.14
C MET A 227 -5.59 -11.44 -29.25
N GLY A 228 -6.92 -11.44 -29.16
CA GLY A 228 -7.75 -12.63 -29.17
C GLY A 228 -7.91 -13.28 -27.79
N TRP A 229 -9.01 -14.02 -27.63
CA TRP A 229 -9.39 -14.65 -26.36
C TRP A 229 -8.34 -15.60 -25.77
N GLN A 230 -7.66 -16.38 -26.63
CA GLN A 230 -6.68 -17.38 -26.19
C GLN A 230 -5.51 -16.73 -25.44
N TRP A 231 -4.97 -15.65 -26.00
CA TRP A 231 -3.86 -14.90 -25.42
C TRP A 231 -4.25 -14.13 -24.17
N THR A 232 -5.43 -13.49 -24.18
CA THR A 232 -5.95 -12.83 -22.98
C THR A 232 -6.09 -13.80 -21.81
N LEU A 233 -6.66 -14.98 -22.04
CA LEU A 233 -6.79 -16.00 -20.99
C LEU A 233 -5.42 -16.51 -20.51
N ALA A 234 -4.47 -16.73 -21.42
CA ALA A 234 -3.12 -17.14 -21.07
C ALA A 234 -2.43 -16.08 -20.18
N PHE A 235 -2.54 -14.79 -20.53
CA PHE A 235 -1.95 -13.71 -19.76
C PHE A 235 -2.59 -13.61 -18.37
N VAL A 236 -3.92 -13.68 -18.27
CA VAL A 236 -4.62 -13.68 -16.97
C VAL A 236 -4.14 -14.82 -16.07
N LEU A 237 -4.01 -16.03 -16.61
CA LEU A 237 -3.52 -17.19 -15.86
C LEU A 237 -2.07 -17.04 -15.42
N LEU A 238 -1.19 -16.57 -16.32
CA LEU A 238 0.22 -16.34 -16.02
C LEU A 238 0.41 -15.23 -14.96
N SER A 239 -0.36 -14.15 -15.04
CA SER A 239 -0.37 -13.07 -14.04
C SER A 239 -0.86 -13.56 -12.68
N ALA A 240 -1.89 -14.41 -12.65
CA ALA A 240 -2.37 -15.01 -11.40
C ALA A 240 -1.32 -15.93 -10.77
N LEU A 241 -0.58 -16.72 -11.58
CA LEU A 241 0.53 -17.54 -11.10
C LEU A 241 1.70 -16.68 -10.58
N LEU A 242 2.01 -15.58 -11.26
CA LEU A 242 3.02 -14.60 -10.85
C LEU A 242 2.64 -13.93 -9.51
N ALA A 243 1.36 -13.58 -9.34
CA ALA A 243 0.84 -13.03 -8.10
C ALA A 243 0.95 -14.02 -6.93
N LEU A 244 0.60 -15.30 -7.15
CA LEU A 244 0.71 -16.34 -6.13
C LEU A 244 2.16 -16.62 -5.75
N SER A 245 3.05 -16.76 -6.73
CA SER A 245 4.48 -17.02 -6.47
C SER A 245 5.15 -15.83 -5.77
N THR A 246 4.89 -14.61 -6.22
CA THR A 246 5.40 -13.39 -5.58
C THR A 246 4.87 -13.22 -4.16
N GLY A 247 3.56 -13.33 -3.95
CA GLY A 247 2.98 -13.19 -2.62
C GLY A 247 3.45 -14.28 -1.65
N TRP A 248 3.63 -15.52 -2.13
CA TRP A 248 4.23 -16.58 -1.33
C TRP A 248 5.67 -16.24 -0.91
N LEU A 249 6.45 -15.66 -1.81
CA LEU A 249 7.82 -15.26 -1.54
C LEU A 249 7.89 -14.10 -0.53
N PHE A 250 6.99 -13.12 -0.64
CA PHE A 250 6.82 -12.07 0.36
C PHE A 250 6.48 -12.62 1.75
N ASP A 251 5.52 -13.55 1.84
CA ASP A 251 5.18 -14.21 3.11
C ASP A 251 6.38 -14.96 3.69
N ARG A 252 7.21 -15.59 2.85
CA ARG A 252 8.42 -16.30 3.30
C ARG A 252 9.47 -15.35 3.85
N PHE A 253 9.68 -14.19 3.21
CA PHE A 253 10.59 -13.15 3.69
C PHE A 253 10.07 -12.42 4.94
N GLU A 254 8.75 -12.28 5.09
CA GLU A 254 8.10 -11.79 6.31
C GLU A 254 8.31 -12.78 7.48
N GLN A 255 8.17 -14.08 7.24
CA GLN A 255 8.40 -15.12 8.26
C GLN A 255 9.87 -15.24 8.67
N ASN A 256 10.80 -15.06 7.73
CA ASN A 256 12.24 -15.07 7.99
C ASN A 256 12.76 -13.78 8.65
N GLY A 257 11.91 -12.76 8.84
CA GLY A 257 12.30 -11.49 9.45
C GLY A 257 13.09 -10.54 8.53
N THR A 258 13.24 -10.87 7.25
CA THR A 258 13.84 -9.97 6.25
C THR A 258 12.93 -8.77 5.98
N LEU A 259 11.62 -9.00 5.96
CA LEU A 259 10.59 -7.97 5.83
C LEU A 259 9.83 -7.80 7.16
N PRO A 260 9.40 -6.56 7.50
CA PRO A 260 8.65 -6.31 8.72
C PRO A 260 7.27 -6.95 8.65
N LYS A 261 6.80 -7.52 9.77
CA LYS A 261 5.42 -8.00 9.88
C LYS A 261 4.45 -6.84 9.93
N ASN A 262 3.23 -7.06 9.46
CA ASN A 262 2.18 -6.05 9.55
C ASN A 262 1.81 -5.77 11.04
N PRO A 263 2.02 -4.55 11.56
CA PRO A 263 1.73 -4.21 12.96
C PRO A 263 0.24 -4.22 13.29
N TYR A 264 -0.63 -4.13 12.28
CA TYR A 264 -2.07 -4.21 12.46
C TYR A 264 -2.56 -5.64 12.62
N GLN A 265 -1.75 -6.68 12.36
CA GLN A 265 -2.23 -8.06 12.49
C GLN A 265 -2.65 -8.39 13.92
N HIS A 266 -3.91 -8.80 14.08
CA HIS A 266 -4.45 -9.34 15.32
C HIS A 266 -4.93 -10.77 15.07
N ALA A 267 -4.54 -11.68 15.97
CA ALA A 267 -5.01 -13.05 15.92
C ALA A 267 -6.52 -13.08 16.19
N LEU A 268 -7.26 -13.80 15.35
CA LEU A 268 -8.68 -14.09 15.60
C LEU A 268 -8.81 -14.99 16.84
N ALA A 269 -9.82 -14.73 17.67
CA ALA A 269 -10.19 -15.65 18.74
C ALA A 269 -10.56 -17.02 18.14
N ALA A 270 -10.15 -18.10 18.81
CA ALA A 270 -10.25 -19.47 18.29
C ALA A 270 -11.71 -19.92 17.99
N ASP A 271 -12.69 -19.23 18.59
CA ASP A 271 -14.13 -19.49 18.48
C ASP A 271 -14.88 -18.47 17.59
N PHE A 272 -14.17 -17.61 16.87
CA PHE A 272 -14.81 -16.56 16.07
C PHE A 272 -15.66 -17.14 14.92
N LYS A 273 -16.97 -16.95 15.00
CA LYS A 273 -17.93 -17.33 13.95
C LYS A 273 -18.27 -16.11 13.08
N PHE A 274 -17.83 -16.13 11.83
CA PHE A 274 -18.01 -15.03 10.87
C PHE A 274 -19.49 -14.65 10.65
N TRP A 275 -20.35 -15.61 10.27
CA TRP A 275 -21.73 -15.32 9.87
C TRP A 275 -22.61 -14.70 10.98
N PRO A 276 -22.61 -15.22 12.23
CA PRO A 276 -23.34 -14.59 13.34
C PRO A 276 -22.85 -13.17 13.64
N ALA A 277 -21.52 -12.97 13.67
CA ALA A 277 -20.92 -11.68 13.95
C ALA A 277 -21.22 -10.66 12.83
N ALA A 278 -21.15 -11.09 11.56
CA ALA A 278 -21.48 -10.26 10.41
C ALA A 278 -22.96 -9.84 10.43
N LYS A 279 -23.88 -10.78 10.72
CA LYS A 279 -25.32 -10.48 10.84
C LYS A 279 -25.63 -9.53 11.99
N ALA A 280 -24.96 -9.68 13.13
CA ALA A 280 -25.08 -8.77 14.27
C ALA A 280 -24.56 -7.37 13.91
N SER A 281 -23.38 -7.27 13.28
CA SER A 281 -22.79 -6.01 12.83
C SER A 281 -23.64 -5.31 11.77
N LEU A 282 -24.25 -6.05 10.84
CA LEU A 282 -25.12 -5.49 9.81
C LEU A 282 -26.43 -4.93 10.42
N ARG A 283 -27.00 -5.62 11.42
CA ARG A 283 -28.20 -5.16 12.14
C ARG A 283 -27.94 -3.97 13.06
N ALA A 284 -26.75 -3.90 13.63
CA ALA A 284 -26.33 -2.77 14.46
C ALA A 284 -25.99 -1.52 13.63
N THR A 285 -25.64 -1.70 12.35
CA THR A 285 -25.34 -0.59 11.44
C THR A 285 -26.62 0.14 11.06
N GLN A 286 -26.76 1.39 11.52
CA GLN A 286 -27.82 2.28 11.06
C GLN A 286 -27.37 2.97 9.77
N PHE A 287 -27.97 2.61 8.64
CA PHE A 287 -27.73 3.23 7.33
C PHE A 287 -28.39 4.62 7.23
N ASN A 288 -28.00 5.55 8.10
CA ASN A 288 -28.46 6.93 8.06
C ASN A 288 -27.57 7.80 7.17
N GLN A 289 -27.96 9.06 6.97
CA GLN A 289 -27.16 10.02 6.19
C GLN A 289 -25.77 10.27 6.81
N ALA A 290 -25.66 10.23 8.13
CA ALA A 290 -24.37 10.38 8.82
C ALA A 290 -23.41 9.22 8.52
N TRP A 291 -23.92 7.99 8.38
CA TRP A 291 -23.13 6.82 7.96
C TRP A 291 -22.56 7.04 6.56
N TRP A 292 -23.40 7.45 5.60
CA TRP A 292 -22.94 7.73 4.23
C TRP A 292 -21.93 8.87 4.18
N GLN A 293 -22.15 9.96 4.94
CA GLN A 293 -21.20 11.07 5.04
C GLN A 293 -19.86 10.60 5.64
N ASN A 294 -19.90 9.79 6.70
CA ASN A 294 -18.70 9.25 7.32
C ASN A 294 -17.95 8.30 6.38
N THR A 295 -18.67 7.43 5.67
CA THR A 295 -18.12 6.52 4.65
C THR A 295 -17.42 7.31 3.53
N LEU A 296 -18.07 8.34 2.96
CA LEU A 296 -17.47 9.19 1.93
C LEU A 296 -16.27 9.98 2.46
N GLN A 297 -16.36 10.56 3.66
CA GLN A 297 -15.25 11.27 4.27
C GLN A 297 -14.04 10.36 4.53
N GLN A 298 -14.27 9.14 5.00
CA GLN A 298 -13.19 8.16 5.21
C GLN A 298 -12.61 7.67 3.89
N GLY A 299 -13.45 7.45 2.87
CA GLY A 299 -13.02 7.12 1.52
C GLY A 299 -12.11 8.18 0.94
N VAL A 300 -12.54 9.45 0.94
CA VAL A 300 -11.73 10.57 0.41
C VAL A 300 -10.43 10.71 1.21
N LYS A 301 -10.50 10.77 2.54
CA LYS A 301 -9.30 10.90 3.40
C LYS A 301 -8.29 9.76 3.19
N GLY A 302 -8.77 8.53 3.04
CA GLY A 302 -7.92 7.37 2.78
C GLY A 302 -7.30 7.36 1.38
N SER A 303 -7.92 8.07 0.44
CA SER A 303 -7.52 8.09 -0.98
C SER A 303 -6.61 9.27 -1.34
N VAL A 304 -6.51 10.31 -0.52
CA VAL A 304 -5.73 11.53 -0.82
C VAL A 304 -4.29 11.22 -1.20
N ILE A 305 -3.64 10.30 -0.49
CA ILE A 305 -2.25 9.91 -0.76
C ILE A 305 -2.11 9.33 -2.17
N VAL A 306 -3.02 8.43 -2.55
CA VAL A 306 -2.95 7.80 -3.88
C VAL A 306 -3.36 8.78 -4.97
N ILE A 307 -4.38 9.60 -4.75
CA ILE A 307 -4.79 10.66 -5.70
C ILE A 307 -3.62 11.63 -5.97
N LYS A 308 -2.87 12.00 -4.93
CA LYS A 308 -1.67 12.85 -5.09
C LYS A 308 -0.65 12.23 -6.05
N TRP A 309 -0.32 10.95 -5.86
CA TRP A 309 0.66 10.28 -6.72
C TRP A 309 0.11 9.98 -8.11
N LEU A 310 -1.17 9.65 -8.22
CA LEU A 310 -1.90 9.49 -9.48
C LEU A 310 -1.82 10.74 -10.34
N LEU A 311 -2.07 11.92 -9.77
CA LEU A 311 -2.02 13.18 -10.53
C LEU A 311 -0.60 13.49 -11.02
N ILE A 312 0.42 13.18 -10.22
CA ILE A 312 1.82 13.28 -10.65
C ILE A 312 2.09 12.29 -11.78
N GLY A 313 1.59 11.06 -11.65
CA GLY A 313 1.63 9.99 -12.66
C GLY A 313 1.11 10.46 -14.01
N ILE A 314 -0.12 10.99 -14.03
CA ILE A 314 -0.75 11.53 -15.24
C ILE A 314 0.13 12.59 -15.91
N LEU A 315 0.65 13.55 -15.15
CA LEU A 315 1.50 14.61 -15.71
C LEU A 315 2.80 14.06 -16.30
N MET A 316 3.42 13.09 -15.63
CA MET A 316 4.64 12.44 -16.10
C MET A 316 4.38 11.60 -17.36
N ALA A 317 3.34 10.76 -17.34
CA ALA A 317 2.97 9.91 -18.46
C ALA A 317 2.69 10.73 -19.73
N VAL A 318 1.97 11.84 -19.58
CA VAL A 318 1.70 12.77 -20.68
C VAL A 318 2.97 13.46 -21.17
N ALA A 319 3.84 13.90 -20.26
CA ALA A 319 5.12 14.49 -20.65
C ALA A 319 5.93 13.49 -21.50
N ILE A 320 6.03 12.24 -21.05
CA ILE A 320 6.76 11.18 -21.77
C ILE A 320 6.13 10.92 -23.14
N ARG A 321 4.81 10.72 -23.22
CA ARG A 321 4.11 10.52 -24.50
C ARG A 321 4.26 11.69 -25.48
N THR A 322 4.43 12.91 -24.96
CA THR A 322 4.63 14.11 -25.80
C THR A 322 6.04 14.18 -26.38
N PHE A 323 7.04 13.64 -25.67
CA PHE A 323 8.45 13.73 -26.07
C PHE A 323 9.02 12.44 -26.66
N VAL A 324 8.35 11.30 -26.50
CA VAL A 324 8.78 10.00 -27.02
C VAL A 324 7.90 9.61 -28.20
N SER A 325 8.45 9.67 -29.41
CA SER A 325 7.78 9.15 -30.60
C SER A 325 7.89 7.63 -30.65
N LEU A 326 6.78 6.98 -30.98
CA LEU A 326 6.62 5.52 -30.96
C LEU A 326 6.79 4.89 -32.36
N ASP A 327 7.28 5.66 -33.33
CA ASP A 327 7.18 5.31 -34.76
C ASP A 327 8.05 4.11 -35.19
N ASN A 328 8.98 3.65 -34.35
CA ASN A 328 9.92 2.55 -34.66
C ASN A 328 9.74 1.30 -33.77
N PHE A 329 8.50 0.95 -33.40
CA PHE A 329 8.22 -0.15 -32.46
C PHE A 329 8.79 -1.52 -32.87
N GLN A 330 8.76 -1.86 -34.17
CA GLN A 330 9.14 -3.20 -34.63
C GLN A 330 10.65 -3.48 -34.56
N ASP A 331 11.48 -2.47 -34.80
CA ASP A 331 12.94 -2.64 -34.82
C ASP A 331 13.52 -2.76 -33.40
N TRP A 332 12.90 -2.10 -32.42
CA TRP A 332 13.44 -1.99 -31.07
C TRP A 332 12.80 -2.98 -30.08
N PHE A 333 11.57 -3.41 -30.32
CA PHE A 333 10.80 -4.23 -29.37
C PHE A 333 10.38 -5.61 -29.90
N GLY A 334 11.11 -6.15 -30.89
CA GLY A 334 10.91 -7.52 -31.39
C GLY A 334 11.25 -8.62 -30.36
N PRO A 335 10.97 -9.91 -30.64
CA PRO A 335 11.08 -11.05 -29.72
C PRO A 335 12.53 -11.50 -29.47
N THR A 336 13.44 -10.55 -29.27
CA THR A 336 14.84 -10.80 -28.93
C THR A 336 15.10 -10.45 -27.46
N LEU A 337 16.20 -10.95 -26.89
CA LEU A 337 16.59 -10.59 -25.51
C LEU A 337 16.80 -9.07 -25.34
N ILE A 338 17.35 -8.43 -26.37
CA ILE A 338 17.56 -6.97 -26.41
C ILE A 338 16.21 -6.26 -26.47
N GLY A 339 15.30 -6.73 -27.34
CA GLY A 339 13.95 -6.18 -27.44
C GLY A 339 13.17 -6.31 -26.13
N LEU A 340 13.21 -7.47 -25.48
CA LEU A 340 12.59 -7.70 -24.17
C LEU A 340 13.16 -6.76 -23.09
N SER A 341 14.48 -6.53 -23.09
CA SER A 341 15.14 -5.63 -22.15
C SER A 341 14.71 -4.18 -22.39
N LEU A 342 14.66 -3.75 -23.64
CA LEU A 342 14.15 -2.43 -24.03
C LEU A 342 12.68 -2.27 -23.68
N THR A 343 11.85 -3.30 -23.88
CA THR A 343 10.45 -3.30 -23.47
C THR A 343 10.32 -3.10 -21.96
N LEU A 344 11.16 -3.75 -21.15
CA LEU A 344 11.15 -3.59 -19.70
C LEU A 344 11.48 -2.14 -19.30
N VAL A 345 12.53 -1.56 -19.90
CA VAL A 345 12.93 -0.18 -19.65
C VAL A 345 11.84 0.79 -20.09
N ALA A 346 11.24 0.57 -21.26
CA ALA A 346 10.15 1.37 -21.76
C ALA A 346 8.91 1.28 -20.85
N ALA A 347 8.55 0.08 -20.37
CA ALA A 347 7.43 -0.11 -19.44
C ALA A 347 7.63 0.65 -18.13
N THR A 348 8.85 0.61 -17.58
CA THR A 348 9.20 1.35 -16.36
C THR A 348 9.18 2.87 -16.55
N ILE A 349 9.60 3.36 -17.72
CA ILE A 349 9.64 4.81 -17.98
C ILE A 349 8.25 5.32 -18.34
N ILE A 350 7.59 4.70 -19.32
CA ILE A 350 6.35 5.19 -19.92
C ILE A 350 5.22 5.26 -18.88
N GLU A 351 5.25 4.40 -17.85
CA GLU A 351 4.33 4.38 -16.70
C GLU A 351 2.91 4.75 -17.13
N VAL A 352 2.26 3.79 -17.77
CA VAL A 352 0.91 3.96 -18.27
C VAL A 352 0.01 2.97 -17.55
N CYS A 353 -1.13 3.47 -17.09
CA CYS A 353 -2.20 2.67 -16.49
C CYS A 353 -2.60 1.50 -17.41
N SER A 354 -3.14 0.43 -16.84
CA SER A 354 -3.46 -0.81 -17.58
C SER A 354 -4.22 -0.57 -18.89
N GLU A 355 -5.13 0.40 -18.89
CA GLU A 355 -6.00 0.79 -20.00
C GLU A 355 -5.22 1.45 -21.14
N GLY A 356 -4.27 2.33 -20.82
CA GLY A 356 -3.42 2.97 -21.83
C GLY A 356 -2.29 2.07 -22.32
N SER A 357 -1.94 1.03 -21.55
CA SER A 357 -0.88 0.07 -21.89
C SER A 357 -1.39 -1.06 -22.78
N ALA A 358 -2.71 -1.31 -22.79
CA ALA A 358 -3.33 -2.37 -23.59
C ALA A 358 -3.11 -2.23 -25.10
N PRO A 359 -3.28 -1.04 -25.73
CA PRO A 359 -3.00 -0.87 -27.16
C PRO A 359 -1.53 -1.12 -27.51
N ILE A 360 -0.61 -0.64 -26.66
CA ILE A 360 0.84 -0.83 -26.85
C ILE A 360 1.18 -2.32 -26.76
N ALA A 361 0.64 -3.03 -25.77
CA ALA A 361 0.83 -4.46 -25.63
C ALA A 361 0.19 -5.25 -26.78
N GLY A 362 -0.96 -4.81 -27.29
CA GLY A 362 -1.60 -5.37 -28.47
C GLY A 362 -0.74 -5.22 -29.73
N ASP A 363 -0.10 -4.07 -29.90
CA ASP A 363 0.84 -3.82 -31.00
C ASP A 363 2.13 -4.66 -30.85
N LEU A 364 2.69 -4.80 -29.63
CA LEU A 364 3.82 -5.70 -29.37
C LEU A 364 3.48 -7.16 -29.72
N MET A 365 2.25 -7.57 -29.41
CA MET A 365 1.75 -8.90 -29.72
C MET A 365 1.58 -9.12 -31.22
N THR A 366 0.86 -8.23 -31.89
CA THR A 366 0.37 -8.46 -33.25
C THR A 366 1.30 -7.89 -34.32
N ARG A 367 1.91 -6.72 -34.09
CA ARG A 367 2.83 -6.09 -35.04
C ARG A 367 4.27 -6.53 -34.85
N ALA A 368 4.75 -6.59 -33.60
CA ALA A 368 6.12 -7.02 -33.32
C ALA A 368 6.25 -8.55 -33.18
N GLN A 369 5.13 -9.29 -33.20
CA GLN A 369 5.09 -10.76 -33.05
C GLN A 369 5.87 -11.21 -31.81
N ALA A 370 5.75 -10.46 -30.71
CA ALA A 370 6.53 -10.64 -29.49
C ALA A 370 5.60 -10.82 -28.27
N PRO A 371 4.98 -12.01 -28.11
CA PRO A 371 4.03 -12.28 -27.03
C PRO A 371 4.62 -12.09 -25.64
N GLY A 372 5.88 -12.49 -25.46
CA GLY A 372 6.62 -12.29 -24.21
C GLY A 372 6.87 -10.82 -23.91
N ASN A 373 7.20 -10.01 -24.91
CA ASN A 373 7.40 -8.58 -24.72
C ASN A 373 6.07 -7.88 -24.37
N SER A 374 4.98 -8.28 -25.02
CA SER A 374 3.63 -7.83 -24.67
C SER A 374 3.32 -8.13 -23.19
N PHE A 375 3.51 -9.37 -22.75
CA PHE A 375 3.33 -9.75 -21.35
C PHE A 375 4.25 -8.98 -20.40
N ALA A 376 5.53 -8.82 -20.76
CA ALA A 376 6.51 -8.09 -19.97
C ALA A 376 6.15 -6.62 -19.82
N PHE A 377 5.70 -5.97 -20.90
CA PHE A 377 5.29 -4.57 -20.88
C PHE A 377 4.14 -4.35 -19.89
N LEU A 378 3.14 -5.25 -19.96
CA LEU A 378 1.99 -5.24 -19.07
C LEU A 378 2.41 -5.46 -17.60
N MET A 379 3.15 -6.52 -17.28
CA MET A 379 3.51 -6.83 -15.88
C MET A 379 4.56 -5.90 -15.29
N ALA A 380 5.57 -5.51 -16.06
CA ALA A 380 6.64 -4.64 -15.58
C ALA A 380 6.12 -3.25 -15.26
N GLY A 381 5.15 -2.74 -16.03
CA GLY A 381 4.48 -1.48 -15.74
C GLY A 381 3.94 -1.44 -14.31
N VAL A 382 3.18 -2.46 -13.89
CA VAL A 382 2.63 -2.56 -12.53
C VAL A 382 3.73 -2.74 -11.48
N ALA A 383 4.70 -3.61 -11.75
CA ALA A 383 5.79 -3.90 -10.81
C ALA A 383 6.73 -2.71 -10.53
N THR A 384 6.91 -1.83 -11.52
CA THR A 384 7.90 -0.74 -11.48
C THR A 384 7.29 0.64 -11.48
N ASP A 385 5.96 0.73 -11.42
CA ASP A 385 5.23 1.97 -11.28
C ASP A 385 5.74 2.73 -10.04
N TYR A 386 6.39 3.86 -10.28
CA TYR A 386 6.97 4.67 -9.22
C TYR A 386 5.89 5.28 -8.32
N THR A 387 4.67 5.48 -8.83
CA THR A 387 3.51 5.90 -8.02
C THR A 387 3.14 4.80 -7.04
N GLU A 388 3.11 3.54 -7.50
CA GLU A 388 2.83 2.37 -6.68
C GLU A 388 3.91 2.15 -5.61
N VAL A 389 5.19 2.15 -6.02
CA VAL A 389 6.33 2.03 -5.11
C VAL A 389 6.28 3.12 -4.04
N MET A 390 5.95 4.36 -4.41
CA MET A 390 5.93 5.47 -3.48
C MET A 390 4.74 5.44 -2.52
N VAL A 391 3.56 5.04 -2.99
CA VAL A 391 2.38 4.82 -2.14
C VAL A 391 2.60 3.67 -1.17
N ILE A 392 3.17 2.55 -1.61
CA ILE A 392 3.55 1.43 -0.75
C ILE A 392 4.54 1.93 0.31
N LYS A 393 5.59 2.65 -0.10
CA LYS A 393 6.59 3.20 0.82
C LYS A 393 5.98 4.14 1.87
N GLN A 394 5.06 5.01 1.48
CA GLN A 394 4.41 5.96 2.39
C GLN A 394 3.44 5.27 3.34
N THR A 395 2.75 4.23 2.89
CA THR A 395 1.75 3.51 3.70
C THR A 395 2.42 2.52 4.66
N LEU A 396 3.43 1.78 4.19
CA LEU A 396 4.11 0.75 4.98
C LEU A 396 5.31 1.31 5.77
N GLY A 397 5.74 2.54 5.46
CA GLY A 397 6.86 3.21 6.15
C GLY A 397 8.24 2.64 5.85
N SER A 398 8.37 1.74 4.85
CA SER A 398 9.62 1.04 4.56
C SER A 398 9.97 1.03 3.08
N TRP A 399 11.10 1.64 2.73
CA TRP A 399 11.69 1.54 1.38
C TRP A 399 12.07 0.11 1.01
N LYS A 400 12.45 -0.70 2.01
CA LYS A 400 12.78 -2.11 1.78
C LYS A 400 11.59 -2.85 1.21
N VAL A 401 10.39 -2.70 1.79
CA VAL A 401 9.20 -3.40 1.28
C VAL A 401 8.82 -2.89 -0.11
N ALA A 402 8.86 -1.58 -0.33
CA ALA A 402 8.49 -0.98 -1.61
C ALA A 402 9.41 -1.41 -2.77
N LEU A 403 10.73 -1.42 -2.56
CA LEU A 403 11.69 -1.86 -3.59
C LEU A 403 11.80 -3.38 -3.72
N PHE A 404 11.31 -4.14 -2.73
CA PHE A 404 11.21 -5.59 -2.85
C PHE A 404 10.17 -6.02 -3.88
N LEU A 405 9.16 -5.19 -4.18
CA LEU A 405 8.15 -5.50 -5.19
C LEU A 405 8.81 -5.72 -6.56
N PRO A 406 9.47 -4.72 -7.19
CA PRO A 406 10.14 -4.92 -8.48
C PRO A 406 11.28 -5.94 -8.40
N LEU A 407 12.00 -6.00 -7.27
CA LEU A 407 13.09 -6.96 -7.08
C LEU A 407 12.61 -8.42 -7.21
N LEU A 408 11.42 -8.73 -6.70
CA LEU A 408 10.87 -10.08 -6.75
C LEU A 408 10.08 -10.33 -8.03
N THR A 409 9.31 -9.36 -8.53
CA THR A 409 8.45 -9.55 -9.69
C THR A 409 9.21 -9.55 -11.01
N LEU A 410 10.15 -8.62 -11.22
CA LEU A 410 10.82 -8.46 -12.52
C LEU A 410 11.55 -9.71 -13.01
N PRO A 411 12.32 -10.44 -12.18
CA PRO A 411 12.96 -11.68 -12.63
C PRO A 411 11.92 -12.73 -13.08
N GLN A 412 10.78 -12.81 -12.39
CA GLN A 412 9.71 -13.74 -12.75
C GLN A 412 9.03 -13.32 -14.07
N VAL A 413 8.78 -12.03 -14.24
CA VAL A 413 8.26 -11.46 -15.50
C VAL A 413 9.19 -11.79 -16.66
N LEU A 414 10.50 -11.58 -16.50
CA LEU A 414 11.50 -11.86 -17.53
C LEU A 414 11.54 -13.34 -17.90
N VAL A 415 11.48 -14.24 -16.92
CA VAL A 415 11.47 -15.69 -17.17
C VAL A 415 10.22 -16.10 -17.96
N ILE A 416 9.04 -15.61 -17.56
CA ILE A 416 7.78 -15.93 -18.25
C ILE A 416 7.78 -15.32 -19.67
N ALA A 417 8.19 -14.07 -19.81
CA ALA A 417 8.27 -13.38 -21.08
C ALA A 417 9.24 -14.06 -22.05
N TYR A 418 10.43 -14.43 -21.57
CA TYR A 418 11.39 -15.19 -22.37
C TYR A 418 10.81 -16.54 -22.82
N ALA A 419 10.16 -17.27 -21.91
CA ALA A 419 9.51 -18.53 -22.25
C ALA A 419 8.42 -18.36 -23.31
N LEU A 420 7.61 -17.29 -23.23
CA LEU A 420 6.59 -16.98 -24.23
C LEU A 420 7.19 -16.69 -25.61
N ASN A 421 8.25 -15.88 -25.69
CA ASN A 421 8.93 -15.55 -26.96
C ASN A 421 9.65 -16.74 -27.61
N VAL A 422 10.08 -17.73 -26.83
CA VAL A 422 10.76 -18.93 -27.36
C VAL A 422 9.76 -20.00 -27.79
N THR A 423 8.58 -20.03 -27.17
CA THR A 423 7.57 -21.06 -27.42
C THR A 423 6.68 -20.74 -28.62
N PHE A 424 6.43 -19.46 -28.88
CA PHE A 424 5.54 -18.95 -29.91
C PHE A 424 6.26 -17.85 -30.70
#